data_AF-C0C6U9-F1
#
_entry.id   AF-C0C6U9-F1
#
_cell.length_a   1.000
_cell.length_b   1.000
_cell.length_c   1.000
_cell.angle_alpha   90.00
_cell.angle_beta   90.00
_cell.angle_gamma   90.00
#
_symmetry.space_group_name_H-M   'P 1'
#
loop_
_entity.id
_entity.type
_entity.pdbx_description
1 polymer ?
#
loop_
_entity_poly.entity_id
_entity_poly.type
_entity_poly.pdbx_seq_one_letter_code
_entity_poly.pdbx_strand_id
1 'polypeptide(L)'
;MAENRYIGGYPVIGIRPVIDARKGMLDVRGSLEEQTMEMARKAAELMEARLTYSDGKPVRTVIARGTIGRVPEAAACEEQFRREGVQVTLTVTPCWCYGSETM
;
A
#
# COMPACT_ATOMS: atom_id res chain seq x y z
N MET A 1 -8.79 -4.16 -26.96
CA MET A 1 -7.58 -3.92 -26.14
C MET A 1 -6.42 -3.70 -27.07
N ALA A 2 -5.57 -2.72 -26.79
CA ALA A 2 -4.41 -2.42 -27.64
C ALA A 2 -3.28 -3.44 -27.39
N GLU A 3 -2.39 -3.60 -28.36
CA GLU A 3 -1.21 -4.44 -28.21
C GLU A 3 -0.30 -3.87 -27.11
N ASN A 4 0.14 -4.72 -26.18
CA ASN A 4 1.10 -4.31 -25.15
C ASN A 4 2.49 -4.11 -25.78
N ARG A 5 2.98 -2.87 -25.79
CA ARG A 5 4.32 -2.50 -26.27
C ARG A 5 5.32 -2.25 -25.13
N TYR A 6 4.89 -2.39 -23.88
CA TYR A 6 5.74 -2.19 -22.72
C TYR A 6 6.77 -3.31 -22.65
N ILE A 7 8.05 -2.95 -22.52
CA ILE A 7 9.14 -3.91 -22.38
C ILE A 7 9.21 -4.36 -20.92
N GLY A 8 8.93 -5.65 -20.66
CA GLY A 8 8.81 -6.21 -19.32
C GLY A 8 7.36 -6.29 -18.82
N GLY A 9 7.17 -6.47 -17.52
CA GLY A 9 5.86 -6.47 -16.89
C GLY A 9 5.38 -5.06 -16.56
N TYR A 10 4.09 -4.77 -16.75
CA TYR A 10 3.51 -3.48 -16.37
C TYR A 10 3.80 -3.15 -14.89
N PRO A 11 4.02 -1.86 -14.56
CA PRO A 11 4.32 -1.44 -13.20
C PRO A 11 3.15 -1.71 -12.26
N VAL A 12 3.46 -2.17 -11.06
CA VAL A 12 2.47 -2.45 -10.00
C VAL A 12 2.50 -1.31 -8.98
N ILE A 13 1.32 -0.91 -8.50
CA ILE A 13 1.20 0.11 -7.46
C ILE A 13 1.12 -0.58 -6.09
N GLY A 14 2.08 -0.28 -5.22
CA GLY A 14 2.09 -0.74 -3.84
C GLY A 14 1.41 0.25 -2.90
N ILE A 15 0.52 -0.21 -2.03
CA ILE A 15 -0.21 0.62 -1.07
C ILE A 15 0.25 0.29 0.35
N ARG A 16 0.77 1.30 1.05
CA ARG A 16 1.36 1.23 2.39
C ARG A 16 0.40 1.84 3.43
N PRO A 17 -0.41 1.04 4.13
CA PRO A 17 -1.20 1.51 5.26
C PRO A 17 -0.31 1.76 6.48
N VAL A 18 0.02 3.01 6.77
CA VAL A 18 0.86 3.38 7.94
C VAL A 18 -0.01 3.78 9.14
N ILE A 19 0.39 3.39 10.34
CA ILE A 19 -0.42 3.49 11.56
C ILE A 19 0.39 3.95 12.78
N ASP A 20 -0.27 4.56 13.76
CA ASP A 20 0.31 4.75 15.09
C ASP A 20 0.57 3.39 15.77
N ALA A 21 1.82 3.13 16.16
CA ALA A 21 2.26 1.90 16.80
C ALA A 21 1.97 1.79 18.32
N ARG A 22 1.35 2.79 18.96
CA ARG A 22 1.10 2.77 20.41
C ARG A 22 0.08 1.71 20.81
N LYS A 23 0.52 0.68 21.55
CA LYS A 23 -0.29 -0.40 22.14
C LYS A 23 -0.36 -0.34 23.68
N GLY A 24 -0.25 0.86 24.26
CA GLY A 24 -0.32 1.05 25.72
C GLY A 24 -1.72 0.79 26.29
N MET A 25 -2.01 1.30 27.49
CA MET A 25 -3.33 1.13 28.15
C MET A 25 -4.53 1.53 27.28
N LEU A 26 -4.35 2.52 26.38
CA LEU A 26 -5.40 3.01 25.47
C LEU A 26 -5.49 2.24 24.15
N ASP A 27 -4.54 1.34 23.86
CA ASP A 27 -4.40 0.60 22.59
C ASP A 27 -4.77 1.41 21.34
N VAL A 28 -4.10 2.56 21.17
CA VAL A 28 -4.34 3.47 20.05
C VAL A 28 -4.25 2.74 18.72
N ARG A 29 -3.26 1.86 18.56
CA ARG A 29 -3.11 1.03 17.36
C ARG A 29 -4.32 0.14 17.13
N GLY A 30 -4.73 -0.64 18.13
CA GLY A 30 -5.86 -1.56 18.01
C GLY A 30 -7.14 -0.86 17.54
N SER A 31 -7.39 0.36 18.03
CA SER A 31 -8.55 1.17 17.61
C SER A 31 -8.52 1.65 16.16
N LEU A 32 -7.37 1.61 15.48
CA LEU A 32 -7.15 2.19 14.15
C LEU A 32 -6.85 1.16 13.05
N GLU A 33 -6.60 -0.12 13.39
CA GLU A 33 -6.20 -1.17 12.45
C GLU A 33 -7.19 -1.32 11.27
N GLU A 34 -8.48 -1.47 11.58
CA GLU A 34 -9.52 -1.67 10.57
C GLU A 34 -9.66 -0.45 9.65
N GLN A 35 -9.75 0.76 10.24
CA GLN A 35 -9.88 2.00 9.47
C GLN A 35 -8.67 2.24 8.55
N THR A 36 -7.47 1.93 9.03
CA THR A 36 -6.23 2.12 8.28
C THR A 36 -6.13 1.16 7.11
N MET A 37 -6.48 -0.12 7.31
CA MET A 37 -6.55 -1.10 6.22
C MET A 37 -7.68 -0.81 5.22
N GLU A 38 -8.83 -0.33 5.69
CA GLU A 38 -9.95 0.03 4.82
C GLU A 38 -9.62 1.21 3.91
N MET A 39 -8.82 2.18 4.41
CA MET A 39 -8.31 3.26 3.56
C MET A 39 -7.42 2.75 2.42
N ALA A 40 -6.58 1.73 2.69
CA ALA A 40 -5.77 1.10 1.65
C ALA A 40 -6.61 0.33 0.62
N ARG A 41 -7.66 -0.39 1.08
CA ARG A 41 -8.59 -1.09 0.19
C ARG A 41 -9.36 -0.13 -0.72
N LYS A 42 -9.86 0.98 -0.18
CA LYS A 42 -10.54 2.02 -0.96
C LYS A 42 -9.62 2.70 -1.98
N ALA A 43 -8.36 2.92 -1.61
CA ALA A 43 -7.37 3.43 -2.55
C ALA A 43 -7.09 2.44 -3.69
N ALA A 44 -6.97 1.15 -3.39
CA ALA A 44 -6.81 0.09 -4.38
C ALA A 44 -8.00 0.06 -5.36
N GLU A 45 -9.22 -0.04 -4.83
CA GLU A 45 -10.45 -0.07 -5.62
C GLU A 45 -10.57 1.15 -6.53
N LEU A 46 -10.30 2.35 -6.00
CA LEU A 46 -10.34 3.58 -6.79
C LEU A 46 -9.33 3.56 -7.95
N MET A 47 -8.10 3.10 -7.69
CA MET A 47 -7.06 3.02 -8.72
C MET A 47 -7.42 2.00 -9.80
N GLU A 48 -7.83 0.80 -9.42
CA GLU A 48 -8.19 -0.27 -10.36
C GLU A 48 -9.45 0.10 -11.17
N ALA A 49 -10.40 0.84 -10.59
CA ALA A 49 -11.61 1.27 -11.29
C ALA A 49 -11.40 2.47 -12.23
N ARG A 50 -10.34 3.28 -12.05
CA ARG A 50 -10.15 4.55 -12.77
C ARG A 50 -8.92 4.61 -13.65
N LEU A 51 -7.92 3.78 -13.40
CA LEU A 51 -6.65 3.79 -14.13
C LEU A 51 -6.51 2.50 -14.93
N THR A 52 -6.05 2.66 -16.17
CA THR A 52 -5.72 1.55 -17.04
C THR A 52 -4.28 1.69 -17.53
N TYR A 53 -3.66 0.56 -17.83
CA TYR A 53 -2.43 0.52 -18.60
C TYR A 53 -2.69 0.94 -20.06
N SER A 54 -1.61 1.12 -20.82
CA SER A 54 -1.68 1.48 -22.24
C SER A 54 -2.43 0.46 -23.12
N ASP A 55 -2.58 -0.79 -22.67
CA ASP A 55 -3.37 -1.81 -23.39
C ASP A 55 -4.88 -1.76 -23.07
N GLY A 56 -5.27 -0.94 -22.09
CA GLY A 56 -6.64 -0.77 -21.62
C GLY A 56 -7.03 -1.66 -20.44
N LYS A 57 -6.14 -2.53 -19.94
CA LYS A 57 -6.42 -3.30 -18.72
C LYS A 57 -6.33 -2.41 -17.48
N PRO A 58 -7.15 -2.65 -16.44
CA PRO A 58 -6.97 -2.02 -15.13
C PRO A 58 -5.55 -2.14 -14.62
N VAL A 59 -5.07 -1.12 -13.92
CA VAL A 59 -3.80 -1.21 -13.19
C VAL A 59 -3.86 -2.31 -12.13
N ARG A 60 -2.74 -2.94 -11.81
CA ARG A 60 -2.63 -3.88 -10.69
C ARG A 60 -2.18 -3.14 -9.44
N THR A 61 -2.87 -3.37 -8.32
CA THR A 61 -2.45 -2.89 -7.01
C THR A 61 -2.02 -4.02 -6.09
N VAL A 62 -1.19 -3.70 -5.09
CA VAL A 62 -0.72 -4.62 -4.04
C VAL A 62 -0.76 -3.87 -2.72
N ILE A 63 -1.50 -4.39 -1.74
CA ILE A 63 -1.55 -3.81 -0.40
C ILE A 63 -0.53 -4.53 0.49
N ALA A 64 0.17 -3.79 1.36
CA ALA A 64 1.02 -4.40 2.38
C ALA A 64 0.21 -5.41 3.22
N ARG A 65 0.83 -6.54 3.59
CA ARG A 65 0.14 -7.61 4.35
C ARG A 65 -0.45 -7.17 5.70
N GLY A 66 0.06 -6.09 6.27
CA GLY A 66 -0.44 -5.50 7.51
C GLY A 66 -0.12 -4.02 7.57
N THR A 67 -0.59 -3.38 8.64
CA THR A 67 -0.30 -1.98 8.92
C THR A 67 1.16 -1.78 9.34
N ILE A 68 1.70 -0.60 9.03
CA ILE A 68 3.11 -0.25 9.22
C ILE A 68 3.22 0.83 10.28
N GLY A 69 3.64 0.47 11.48
CA GLY A 69 3.87 1.41 12.58
C GLY A 69 5.33 1.54 13.00
N ARG A 70 6.20 0.59 12.63
CA ARG A 70 7.64 0.61 12.94
C ARG A 70 8.49 0.09 11.77
N VAL A 71 9.80 0.33 11.85
CA VAL A 71 10.80 -0.06 10.83
C VAL A 71 10.72 -1.54 10.38
N PRO A 72 10.52 -2.55 11.26
CA PRO A 72 10.44 -3.94 10.81
C PRO A 72 9.26 -4.20 9.86
N GLU A 73 8.13 -3.54 10.08
CA GLU A 73 6.93 -3.66 9.23
C GLU A 73 7.15 -2.95 7.88
N ALA A 74 7.85 -1.81 7.88
CA ALA A 74 8.25 -1.12 6.66
C ALA A 74 9.19 -1.98 5.80
N ALA A 75 10.19 -2.63 6.42
CA ALA A 75 11.10 -3.54 5.73
C ALA A 75 10.39 -4.80 5.20
N ALA A 76 9.42 -5.35 5.94
CA ALA A 76 8.62 -6.48 5.48
C ALA A 76 7.73 -6.10 4.28
N CYS A 77 7.17 -4.89 4.29
CA CYS A 77 6.42 -4.33 3.16
C CYS A 77 7.32 -4.18 1.93
N GLU A 78 8.54 -3.66 2.10
CA GLU A 78 9.49 -3.50 0.99
C GLU A 78 9.87 -4.84 0.35
N GLU A 79 10.15 -5.86 1.16
CA GLU A 79 10.45 -7.20 0.64
C GLU A 79 9.25 -7.83 -0.08
N GLN A 80 8.02 -7.62 0.40
CA GLN A 80 6.82 -8.02 -0.33
C GLN A 80 6.75 -7.31 -1.68
N PHE A 81 6.89 -5.98 -1.69
CA PHE A 81 6.76 -5.14 -2.87
C PHE A 81 7.81 -5.47 -3.94
N ARG A 82 9.05 -5.72 -3.51
CA ARG A 82 10.14 -6.19 -4.38
C ARG A 82 9.79 -7.50 -5.09
N ARG A 83 9.21 -8.47 -4.38
CA ARG A 83 8.78 -9.75 -4.97
C ARG A 83 7.58 -9.61 -5.91
N GLU A 84 6.72 -8.64 -5.64
CA GLU A 84 5.49 -8.42 -6.42
C GLU A 84 5.67 -7.51 -7.63
N GLY A 85 6.85 -6.91 -7.80
CA GLY A 85 7.18 -6.03 -8.94
C GLY A 85 6.61 -4.62 -8.80
N VAL A 86 6.43 -4.15 -7.57
CA VAL A 86 5.98 -2.77 -7.29
C VAL A 86 7.03 -1.77 -7.76
N GLN A 87 6.58 -0.72 -8.45
CA GLN A 87 7.43 0.36 -8.97
C GLN A 87 6.96 1.75 -8.51
N VAL A 88 5.75 1.84 -7.97
CA VAL A 88 5.16 3.09 -7.47
C VAL A 88 4.50 2.79 -6.13
N THR A 89 4.73 3.63 -5.13
CA THR A 89 4.13 3.44 -3.80
C THR A 89 3.19 4.58 -3.44
N LEU A 90 2.01 4.24 -2.93
CA LEU A 90 1.11 5.16 -2.24
C LEU A 90 1.09 4.83 -0.75
N THR A 91 1.39 5.81 0.10
CA THR A 91 1.23 5.66 1.55
C THR A 91 -0.07 6.34 1.99
N VAL A 92 -0.87 5.65 2.81
CA VAL A 92 -2.15 6.13 3.32
C VAL A 92 -2.22 6.00 4.83
N THR A 93 -2.85 6.96 5.50
CA THR A 93 -3.10 6.89 6.94
C THR A 93 -4.22 7.84 7.38
N PRO A 94 -5.06 7.43 8.35
CA PRO A 94 -6.00 8.33 9.03
C PRO A 94 -5.41 8.97 10.30
N CYS A 95 -4.14 8.73 10.64
CA CYS A 95 -3.59 9.07 11.95
C CYS A 95 -2.11 9.54 11.91
N TRP A 96 -1.61 9.98 13.07
CA TRP A 96 -0.20 10.27 13.25
C TRP A 96 0.67 9.00 13.11
N CYS A 97 1.81 9.13 12.44
CA CYS A 97 2.77 8.05 12.22
C CYS A 97 4.21 8.51 12.52
N TYR A 98 5.10 7.55 12.77
CA TYR A 98 6.51 7.82 13.05
C TYR A 98 7.30 8.03 11.76
N GLY A 99 7.09 9.18 11.10
CA GLY A 99 7.65 9.57 9.79
C GLY A 99 8.80 8.71 9.25
N SER A 100 10.03 8.95 9.72
CA SER A 100 11.24 8.27 9.22
C SER A 100 11.31 6.77 9.52
N GLU A 101 10.56 6.26 10.49
CA GLU A 101 10.49 4.83 10.78
C GLU A 101 9.57 4.07 9.82
N THR A 102 8.61 4.76 9.23
CA THR A 102 7.55 4.18 8.39
C THR A 102 7.70 4.47 6.90
N MET A 103 8.69 5.28 6.52
CA MET A 103 8.96 5.63 5.13
C MET A 103 9.65 4.54 4.33
#